data_AF-F9D596-F1
#
_entry.id   AF-F9D596-F1
#
_cell.length_a   1.000
_cell.length_b   1.000
_cell.length_c   1.000
_cell.angle_alpha   90.00
_cell.angle_beta   90.00
_cell.angle_gamma   90.00
#
_symmetry.space_group_name_H-M   'P 1'
#
loop_
_entity.id
_entity.type
_entity.pdbx_description
1 polymer ?
#
loop_
_entity_poly.entity_id
_entity_poly.type
_entity_poly.pdbx_seq_one_letter_code
_entity_poly.pdbx_strand_id
1 'polypeptide(L)'
;MQGIVCGANTIPQYESGKRFNWTGKITDLVELIYGLAEMSCINDGKASIKELCAFFYDLFGVDGKDGYRLYADIKERKSDSRTYFLDQMAKSLNKRMDKDEELQAGKATLLCPLWPSRICSCWPQHDCPL
;
A
#
# COMPACT_ATOMS: atom_id res chain seq x y z
N MET A 1 12.83 -22.49 -12.98
CA MET A 1 12.02 -21.52 -12.22
C MET A 1 12.78 -20.21 -12.16
N GLN A 2 12.53 -19.33 -13.10
CA GLN A 2 13.13 -17.99 -13.10
C GLN A 2 12.23 -17.11 -12.25
N GLY A 3 12.72 -16.79 -11.04
CA GLY A 3 12.08 -15.84 -10.16
C GLY A 3 12.06 -14.45 -10.80
N ILE A 4 11.12 -13.63 -10.36
CA ILE A 4 11.06 -12.21 -10.67
C ILE A 4 12.36 -11.57 -10.16
N VAL A 5 13.31 -11.36 -11.06
CA VAL A 5 14.49 -10.55 -10.80
C VAL A 5 14.01 -9.10 -10.90
N CYS A 6 13.70 -8.49 -9.76
CA CYS A 6 13.59 -7.04 -9.70
C CYS A 6 14.99 -6.49 -9.99
N GLY A 7 15.19 -6.00 -11.22
CA GLY A 7 16.44 -5.38 -11.65
C GLY A 7 16.84 -4.28 -10.68
N ALA A 8 18.12 -4.27 -10.30
CA ALA A 8 18.73 -3.25 -9.45
C ALA A 8 18.73 -1.89 -10.16
N ASN A 9 17.59 -1.19 -10.12
CA ASN A 9 17.58 0.26 -10.23
C ASN A 9 17.92 0.80 -8.85
N THR A 10 19.13 1.34 -8.72
CA THR A 10 19.59 2.07 -7.53
C THR A 10 18.49 3.03 -7.07
N ILE A 11 17.87 2.71 -5.94
CA ILE A 11 16.95 3.60 -5.25
C ILE A 11 17.72 4.92 -5.08
N PRO A 12 17.24 6.06 -5.61
CA PRO A 12 17.91 7.34 -5.40
C PRO A 12 18.09 7.50 -3.90
N GLN A 13 19.33 7.73 -3.48
CA GLN A 13 19.70 7.77 -2.07
C GLN A 13 18.75 8.73 -1.36
N TYR A 14 17.92 8.19 -0.45
CA TYR A 14 17.00 8.98 0.35
C TYR A 14 17.86 10.00 1.10
N GLU A 15 17.71 11.28 0.76
CA GLU A 15 18.43 12.36 1.43
C GLU A 15 18.08 12.31 2.92
N SER A 16 19.05 11.85 3.70
CA SER A 16 18.98 11.69 5.16
C SER A 16 18.75 13.05 5.81
N GLY A 17 17.48 13.46 5.88
CA GLY A 17 17.07 14.77 6.41
C GLY A 17 15.75 15.28 5.84
N LYS A 18 15.26 14.72 4.72
CA LYS A 18 13.96 15.13 4.17
C LYS A 18 12.81 14.44 4.89
N ARG A 19 12.15 15.18 5.77
CA ARG A 19 10.89 14.75 6.40
C ARG A 19 9.77 14.73 5.36
N PHE A 20 8.94 13.69 5.42
CA PHE A 20 7.68 13.72 4.70
C PHE A 20 6.72 14.64 5.45
N ASN A 21 5.78 15.25 4.74
CA ASN A 21 4.75 16.06 5.38
C ASN A 21 3.43 15.31 5.34
N TRP A 22 2.84 15.02 6.49
CA TRP A 22 1.51 14.44 6.53
C TRP A 22 0.45 15.48 6.20
N THR A 23 -0.23 15.29 5.08
CA THR A 23 -1.31 16.19 4.62
C THR A 23 -2.71 15.68 4.95
N GLY A 24 -2.83 14.49 5.53
CA GLY A 24 -4.10 13.90 5.97
C GLY A 24 -4.54 14.41 7.34
N LYS A 25 -5.65 13.88 7.86
CA LYS A 25 -6.06 14.19 9.24
C LYS A 25 -5.13 13.47 10.22
N ILE A 26 -4.86 14.08 11.37
CA ILE A 26 -4.07 13.43 12.42
C ILE A 26 -4.79 12.15 12.90
N THR A 27 -6.12 12.16 12.94
CA THR A 27 -6.91 10.97 13.31
C THR A 27 -6.70 9.81 12.34
N ASP A 28 -6.53 10.08 11.05
CA ASP A 28 -6.27 9.06 10.02
C ASP A 28 -4.86 8.46 10.21
N LEU A 29 -3.88 9.30 10.57
CA LEU A 29 -2.53 8.83 10.93
C LEU A 29 -2.56 7.95 12.19
N VAL A 30 -3.33 8.33 13.20
CA VAL A 30 -3.52 7.51 14.42
C VAL A 30 -4.18 6.18 14.08
N GLU A 31 -5.21 6.18 13.22
CA GLU A 31 -5.85 4.95 12.75
C GLU A 31 -4.85 3.99 12.08
N LEU A 32 -3.97 4.52 11.22
CA LEU A 32 -2.89 3.75 10.61
C LEU A 32 -1.92 3.17 11.64
N ILE A 33 -1.46 3.98 12.60
CA ILE A 33 -0.52 3.55 13.65
C ILE A 33 -1.12 2.41 14.47
N TYR A 34 -2.37 2.53 14.89
CA TYR A 34 -3.05 1.47 15.64
C TYR A 34 -3.27 0.22 14.78
N GLY A 35 -3.62 0.36 13.51
CA GLY A 35 -3.69 -0.77 12.58
C GLY A 35 -2.36 -1.52 12.48
N LEU A 36 -1.24 -0.80 12.36
CA LEU A 36 0.10 -1.40 12.31
C LEU A 36 0.48 -2.09 13.62
N ALA A 37 0.11 -1.50 14.75
CA ALA A 37 0.35 -2.09 16.07
C ALA A 37 -0.40 -3.42 16.24
N GLU A 38 -1.69 -3.47 15.90
CA GLU A 38 -2.50 -4.70 15.97
C GLU A 38 -1.96 -5.79 15.03
N MET A 39 -1.49 -5.42 13.84
CA MET A 39 -0.90 -6.37 12.90
C MET A 39 0.45 -6.94 13.36
N SER A 40 1.11 -6.30 14.35
CA SER A 40 2.38 -6.76 14.94
C SER A 40 3.44 -7.13 13.89
N CYS A 41 3.44 -6.42 12.76
CA CYS A 41 4.29 -6.73 11.62
C CYS A 41 5.63 -5.97 11.63
N ILE A 42 5.87 -5.15 12.66
CA ILE A 42 7.07 -4.30 12.81
C ILE A 42 7.90 -4.81 13.98
N ASN A 43 9.23 -4.92 13.78
CA ASN A 43 10.20 -5.36 14.78
C ASN A 43 9.81 -6.70 15.45
N ASP A 44 9.46 -7.71 14.64
CA ASP A 44 9.02 -9.02 15.12
C ASP A 44 7.82 -8.94 16.10
N GLY A 45 6.93 -7.97 15.90
CA GLY A 45 5.77 -7.73 16.77
C GLY A 45 6.09 -7.09 18.12
N LYS A 46 7.31 -6.58 18.30
CA LYS A 46 7.76 -5.98 19.58
C LYS A 46 7.59 -4.47 19.64
N ALA A 47 7.23 -3.83 18.53
CA ALA A 47 7.03 -2.40 18.50
C ALA A 47 5.79 -2.01 19.31
N SER A 48 5.98 -1.20 20.35
CA SER A 48 4.86 -0.64 21.12
C SER A 48 4.17 0.48 20.35
N ILE A 49 2.88 0.71 20.64
CA ILE A 49 2.12 1.83 20.06
C ILE A 49 2.83 3.17 20.29
N LYS A 50 3.44 3.36 21.46
CA LYS A 50 4.15 4.60 21.80
C LYS A 50 5.38 4.82 20.91
N GLU A 51 6.15 3.76 20.65
CA GLU A 51 7.30 3.82 19.75
C GLU A 51 6.88 4.11 18.32
N LEU A 52 5.81 3.45 17.85
CA LEU A 52 5.24 3.72 16.52
C LEU A 52 4.73 5.15 16.40
N CYS A 53 4.00 5.67 17.38
CA CYS A 53 3.56 7.07 17.40
C CYS A 53 4.75 8.04 17.30
N ALA A 54 5.78 7.85 18.14
CA ALA A 54 6.96 8.71 18.13
C ALA A 54 7.66 8.68 16.77
N PHE A 55 7.82 7.48 16.19
CA PHE A 55 8.41 7.29 14.88
C PHE A 55 7.62 7.99 13.77
N PHE A 56 6.33 7.73 13.66
CA PHE A 56 5.50 8.28 12.58
C PHE A 56 5.32 9.80 12.72
N TYR A 57 5.25 10.33 13.93
CA TYR A 57 5.17 11.77 14.17
C TYR A 57 6.46 12.49 13.78
N ASP A 58 7.63 11.96 14.13
CA ASP A 58 8.90 12.55 13.67
C ASP A 58 9.09 12.40 12.15
N LEU A 59 8.76 11.23 11.60
CA LEU A 59 8.83 10.94 10.16
C LEU A 59 8.01 11.94 9.32
N PHE A 60 6.81 12.28 9.82
CA PHE A 60 5.88 13.18 9.15
C PHE A 60 5.93 14.65 9.62
N GLY A 61 6.78 14.97 10.59
CA GLY A 61 6.85 16.31 11.20
C GLY A 61 5.54 16.75 11.85
N VAL A 62 4.80 15.83 12.47
CA VAL A 62 3.51 16.10 13.14
C VAL A 62 3.73 16.25 14.64
N ASP A 63 3.32 17.38 15.22
CA ASP A 63 3.32 17.59 16.66
C ASP A 63 2.12 16.87 17.32
N GLY A 64 2.22 15.56 17.52
CA GLY A 64 1.15 14.74 18.08
C GLY A 64 1.32 14.44 19.57
N LYS A 65 0.40 14.92 20.43
CA LYS A 65 0.35 14.55 21.86
C LYS A 65 -0.89 13.73 22.26
N ASP A 66 -1.91 13.66 21.40
CA ASP A 66 -3.25 13.15 21.73
C ASP A 66 -3.61 11.82 21.04
N GLY A 67 -2.63 10.96 20.73
CA GLY A 67 -2.87 9.70 20.01
C GLY A 67 -3.93 8.80 20.67
N TYR A 68 -3.91 8.68 22.00
CA TYR A 68 -4.90 7.90 22.74
C TYR A 68 -6.31 8.51 22.70
N ARG A 69 -6.43 9.84 22.76
CA ARG A 69 -7.73 10.53 22.69
C ARG A 69 -8.34 10.37 21.30
N LEU A 70 -7.53 10.57 20.26
CA LEU A 70 -7.96 10.37 18.88
C LEU A 70 -8.39 8.93 18.61
N TYR A 71 -7.72 7.95 19.22
CA TYR A 71 -8.15 6.55 19.15
C TYR A 71 -9.47 6.29 19.89
N ALA A 72 -9.69 6.90 21.06
CA ALA A 72 -10.98 6.84 21.74
C ALA A 72 -12.11 7.42 20.86
N ASP A 73 -11.86 8.59 20.25
CA ASP A 73 -12.80 9.21 19.31
C ASP A 73 -13.12 8.30 18.11
N ILE A 74 -12.12 7.56 17.59
CA ILE A 74 -12.32 6.57 16.51
C ILE A 74 -13.24 5.43 16.97
N LYS A 75 -13.02 4.90 18.19
CA LYS A 75 -13.81 3.79 18.73
C LYS A 75 -15.29 4.14 18.94
N GLU A 76 -15.57 5.39 19.27
CA GLU A 76 -16.91 5.87 19.62
C GLU A 76 -17.71 6.40 18.41
N ARG A 77 -17.14 6.39 17.20
CA ARG A 77 -17.87 6.83 16.00
C ARG A 77 -19.08 5.93 15.73
N LYS A 78 -20.20 6.57 15.46
CA LYS A 78 -21.46 5.93 15.00
C LYS A 78 -21.50 5.71 13.48
N SER A 79 -20.39 5.89 12.79
CA SER A 79 -20.28 5.66 11.35
C SER A 79 -20.34 4.16 11.02
N ASP A 80 -20.73 3.84 9.79
CA ASP A 80 -20.82 2.45 9.29
C ASP A 80 -19.50 1.68 9.42
N SER A 81 -18.36 2.38 9.37
CA SER A 81 -17.03 1.81 9.64
C SER A 81 -16.30 2.60 10.72
N ARG A 82 -15.63 1.87 11.63
CA ARG A 82 -14.69 2.43 12.60
C ARG A 82 -13.32 2.69 11.98
N THR A 83 -12.94 1.90 10.98
CA THR A 83 -11.63 1.92 10.29
C THR A 83 -11.72 2.58 8.92
N TYR A 84 -12.27 3.79 8.90
CA TYR A 84 -12.56 4.50 7.65
C TYR A 84 -11.30 4.75 6.81
N PHE A 85 -10.20 5.18 7.43
CA PHE A 85 -8.98 5.48 6.69
C PHE A 85 -8.37 4.22 6.07
N LEU A 86 -8.32 3.12 6.82
CA LEU A 86 -7.81 1.84 6.30
C LEU A 86 -8.69 1.28 5.17
N ASP A 87 -10.01 1.40 5.29
CA ASP A 87 -10.93 1.00 4.23
C ASP A 87 -10.71 1.79 2.94
N GLN A 88 -10.51 3.11 3.05
CA GLN A 88 -10.21 3.97 1.89
C GLN A 88 -8.84 3.68 1.30
N MET A 89 -7.84 3.38 2.15
CA MET A 89 -6.51 2.98 1.70
C MET A 89 -6.57 1.69 0.88
N ALA A 90 -7.23 0.66 1.39
CA ALA A 90 -7.40 -0.61 0.69
C ALA A 90 -8.12 -0.44 -0.65
N LYS A 91 -9.25 0.29 -0.66
CA LYS A 91 -9.99 0.61 -1.90
C LYS A 91 -9.12 1.33 -2.93
N SER A 92 -8.34 2.31 -2.48
CA SER A 92 -7.47 3.10 -3.36
C SER A 92 -6.34 2.26 -3.96
N LEU A 93 -5.75 1.36 -3.15
CA LEU A 93 -4.71 0.45 -3.60
C LEU A 93 -5.24 -0.59 -4.60
N ASN A 94 -6.37 -1.22 -4.32
CA ASN A 94 -7.00 -2.16 -5.25
C ASN A 94 -7.34 -1.48 -6.58
N LYS A 95 -7.92 -0.28 -6.54
CA LYS A 95 -8.18 0.51 -7.76
C LYS A 95 -6.91 0.82 -8.56
N ARG A 96 -5.75 0.96 -7.90
CA ARG A 96 -4.47 1.13 -8.60
C ARG A 96 -4.03 -0.18 -9.27
N MET A 97 -4.19 -1.31 -8.59
CA MET A 97 -3.91 -2.63 -9.14
C MET A 97 -4.77 -2.90 -10.38
N ASP A 98 -6.08 -2.67 -10.31
CA ASP A 98 -7.01 -2.84 -11.44
C ASP A 98 -6.56 -2.02 -12.67
N LYS A 99 -6.17 -0.76 -12.45
CA LYS A 99 -5.67 0.11 -13.52
C LYS A 99 -4.35 -0.38 -14.12
N ASP A 100 -3.46 -0.89 -13.28
CA ASP A 100 -2.17 -1.40 -13.74
C ASP A 100 -2.37 -2.70 -14.57
N GLU A 101 -3.34 -3.54 -14.21
CA GLU A 101 -3.77 -4.72 -14.97
C GLU A 101 -4.41 -4.33 -16.32
N GLU A 102 -5.34 -3.37 -16.34
CA GLU A 102 -5.95 -2.84 -17.57
C GLU A 102 -4.89 -2.28 -18.54
N LEU A 103 -3.91 -1.54 -18.02
CA LEU A 103 -2.80 -1.00 -18.82
C LEU A 103 -1.89 -2.10 -19.36
N GLN A 104 -1.66 -3.18 -18.60
CA GLN A 104 -0.89 -4.33 -19.06
C GLN A 104 -1.65 -5.12 -20.14
N ALA A 105 -2.95 -5.32 -19.99
CA ALA A 105 -3.81 -5.94 -21.01
C ALA A 105 -3.87 -5.10 -22.30
N GLY A 106 -3.96 -3.77 -22.17
CA GLY A 106 -3.89 -2.83 -23.30
C GLY A 106 -2.55 -2.87 -24.02
N LYS A 107 -1.43 -2.94 -23.28
CA LYS A 107 -0.09 -3.11 -23.85
C LYS A 107 0.07 -4.47 -24.53
N ALA A 108 -0.45 -5.55 -23.98
CA ALA A 108 -0.45 -6.86 -24.61
C ALA A 108 -1.22 -6.85 -25.95
N THR A 109 -2.32 -6.09 -26.03
CA THR A 109 -3.09 -5.88 -27.26
C THR A 109 -2.31 -5.05 -28.29
N LEU A 110 -1.61 -3.99 -27.86
CA LEU A 110 -0.81 -3.12 -28.75
C LEU A 110 0.52 -3.75 -29.19
N LEU A 111 1.08 -4.69 -28.41
CA LEU A 111 2.28 -5.46 -28.76
C LEU A 111 1.99 -6.61 -29.75
N CYS A 112 0.74 -6.83 -30.14
CA CYS A 112 0.37 -7.81 -31.15
C CYS A 112 -0.39 -7.19 -32.36
N PRO A 113 0.26 -6.40 -33.24
CA PRO A 113 -0.42 -5.80 -34.39
C PRO A 113 -0.59 -6.74 -35.60
N LEU A 114 -0.05 -7.97 -35.57
CA LEU A 114 -0.14 -8.93 -36.69
C LEU A 114 -0.52 -10.35 -36.23
N TRP A 115 -1.73 -10.45 -35.69
CA TRP A 115 -2.61 -11.62 -35.61
C TRP A 115 -3.53 -11.88 -36.81
N PRO A 116 -3.12 -12.01 -38.09
CA PRO A 116 -4.09 -12.21 -39.18
C PRO A 116 -4.86 -13.50 -38.91
N SER A 117 -6.18 -13.39 -38.86
CA SER A 117 -7.09 -14.48 -38.55
C SER A 117 -6.65 -15.80 -39.20
N ARG A 118 -6.48 -16.82 -38.34
CA ARG A 118 -6.32 -18.27 -38.59
C ARG A 118 -4.93 -18.81 -38.22
N ILE A 119 -4.98 -19.97 -37.58
CA ILE A 119 -3.89 -20.89 -37.20
C ILE A 119 -3.27 -20.61 -35.82
N CYS A 120 -4.06 -20.96 -34.81
CA CYS A 120 -3.59 -21.39 -33.51
C CYS A 120 -2.95 -22.78 -33.66
N SER A 121 -1.61 -22.88 -33.59
CA SER A 121 -0.93 -24.20 -33.49
C SER A 121 0.47 -24.15 -32.85
N CYS A 122 0.82 -23.12 -32.09
CA CYS A 122 2.12 -23.04 -31.41
C CYS A 122 2.01 -22.46 -29.98
N TRP A 123 1.08 -22.98 -29.18
CA TRP A 123 1.21 -22.91 -27.72
C TRP A 123 1.82 -24.25 -27.25
N PRO A 124 3.10 -24.30 -26.86
CA PRO A 124 3.57 -25.39 -26.02
C PRO A 124 2.87 -25.23 -24.68
N GLN A 125 2.11 -26.26 -24.30
CA GLN A 125 1.46 -26.35 -23.00
C GLN A 125 2.48 -26.07 -21.90
N HIS A 126 2.20 -25.10 -21.01
CA HIS A 126 2.36 -25.24 -19.56
C HIS A 126 1.74 -24.01 -18.88
N ASP A 127 0.51 -24.24 -18.41
CA ASP A 127 -0.11 -23.66 -17.22
C ASP A 127 -0.43 -22.16 -17.21
N CYS A 128 -1.58 -21.85 -17.81
CA CYS A 128 -2.34 -20.63 -17.51
C CYS A 128 -3.13 -20.88 -16.20
N PRO A 129 -2.90 -20.15 -15.10
CA PRO A 129 -3.71 -20.28 -13.88
C PRO A 129 -5.11 -19.70 -14.12
N LEU A 130 -6.12 -20.46 -13.68
CA LEU A 130 -7.53 -20.04 -13.62
C LEU A 130 -7.74 -18.81 -12.73
#